data_AF-A0A940LKA3-F1
#
_entry.id   AF-A0A940LKA3-F1
#
_cell.length_a   1.000
_cell.length_b   1.000
_cell.length_c   1.000
_cell.angle_alpha   90.00
_cell.angle_beta   90.00
_cell.angle_gamma   90.00
#
_symmetry.space_group_name_H-M   'P 1'
#
loop_
_entity.id
_entity.type
_entity.pdbx_description
1 polymer ?
#
loop_
_entity_poly.entity_id
_entity_poly.type
_entity_poly.pdbx_seq_one_letter_code
_entity_poly.pdbx_strand_id
1 'polypeptide(L)'
;MRSWRLPIIVLALAATAACDGGKAPAGQGKATKPPAAAPSPPASRPAAELVSIAWKPSSHDQNLQAFDLEVTGLDVLSVCRVPSGWTIDATGAGLGVTRLQGQAEVGAAFVSDDDLEDIADLFLVRARPGQPLSVRGTLTTGTYGGDEGQAQVRATTSVLARKPGAACPPPRR
;
A
#
# COMPACT_ATOMS: atom_id res chain seq x y z
N MET A 1 2.41 36.90 5.27
CA MET A 1 3.76 36.30 5.27
C MET A 1 4.21 36.17 6.72
N ARG A 2 4.15 34.97 7.29
CA ARG A 2 4.47 34.71 8.71
C ARG A 2 5.62 33.71 8.76
N SER A 3 6.83 34.22 8.98
CA SER A 3 8.06 33.45 9.13
C SER A 3 8.11 32.83 10.52
N TRP A 4 8.06 31.50 10.61
CA TRP A 4 8.32 30.77 11.85
C TRP A 4 9.77 30.27 11.87
N ARG A 5 10.49 30.67 12.92
CA ARG A 5 11.89 30.32 13.16
C ARG A 5 11.97 28.97 13.89
N LEU A 6 12.79 28.07 13.37
CA LEU A 6 13.19 26.80 14.00
C LEU A 6 14.22 27.05 15.10
N PRO A 7 14.13 26.39 16.27
CA PRO A 7 15.26 26.29 17.18
C PRO A 7 16.08 25.03 16.89
N ILE A 8 17.39 25.26 16.69
CA ILE A 8 18.47 24.29 16.70
C ILE A 8 18.68 23.84 18.15
N ILE A 9 18.59 22.54 18.45
CA ILE A 9 19.08 21.99 19.73
C ILE A 9 20.34 21.18 19.46
N VAL A 10 21.39 21.63 20.13
CA VAL A 10 22.78 21.20 20.06
C VAL A 10 22.97 19.87 20.81
N LEU A 11 23.69 18.94 20.18
CA LEU A 11 24.26 17.73 20.81
C LEU A 11 25.44 18.11 21.73
N ALA A 12 25.42 17.60 22.96
CA ALA A 12 26.57 17.45 23.87
C ALA A 12 26.07 16.69 25.11
N LEU A 13 26.77 15.79 25.79
CA LEU A 13 28.13 15.26 25.73
C LEU A 13 28.10 13.92 26.51
N ALA A 14 29.02 13.01 26.20
CA ALA A 14 29.23 11.77 26.92
C ALA A 14 29.64 12.01 28.39
N ALA A 15 29.19 11.14 29.29
CA ALA A 15 29.75 10.99 30.63
C ALA A 15 29.95 9.49 30.93
N THR A 16 31.19 9.03 30.78
CA THR A 16 31.68 7.77 31.34
C THR A 16 32.24 8.06 32.73
N ALA A 17 31.67 7.48 33.78
CA ALA A 17 32.24 7.49 35.12
C ALA A 17 32.99 6.17 35.42
N ALA A 18 34.19 6.32 35.97
CA ALA A 18 35.11 5.31 36.52
C ALA A 18 34.48 4.57 37.73
N CYS A 19 34.89 3.37 38.15
CA CYS A 19 36.17 2.93 38.74
C CYS A 19 36.30 1.40 38.57
N ASP A 20 37.48 0.78 38.53
CA ASP A 20 38.26 0.45 39.74
C ASP A 20 39.71 0.03 39.40
N GLY A 21 40.58 0.17 40.40
CA GLY A 21 42.03 0.12 40.27
C GLY A 21 42.68 -1.27 40.14
N GLY A 22 43.99 -1.24 39.86
CA GLY A 22 44.86 -2.43 39.90
C GLY A 22 46.16 -2.23 39.13
N LYS A 23 47.31 -2.34 39.81
CA LYS A 23 48.65 -2.02 39.30
C LYS A 23 49.39 -3.30 38.83
N ALA A 24 49.89 -3.25 37.57
CA ALA A 24 51.02 -3.99 36.95
C ALA A 24 50.85 -5.51 36.64
N PRO A 25 51.66 -6.13 35.73
CA PRO A 25 52.79 -5.61 34.92
C PRO A 25 52.68 -5.85 33.39
N ALA A 26 53.67 -5.31 32.67
CA ALA A 26 53.89 -5.46 31.23
C ALA A 26 54.03 -6.93 30.81
N GLY A 27 53.18 -7.36 29.89
CA GLY A 27 53.26 -8.64 29.17
C GLY A 27 52.69 -8.46 27.78
N GLN A 28 53.54 -8.62 26.77
CA GLN A 28 53.20 -8.54 25.36
C GLN A 28 52.23 -9.67 24.99
N GLY A 29 50.94 -9.36 24.91
CA GLY A 29 49.95 -10.15 24.20
C GLY A 29 49.40 -9.29 23.07
N LYS A 30 49.70 -9.62 21.82
CA LYS A 30 49.08 -9.00 20.65
C LYS A 30 47.57 -9.24 20.75
N ALA A 31 46.82 -8.24 21.19
CA ALA A 31 45.36 -8.25 21.16
C ALA A 31 44.93 -8.26 19.70
N THR A 32 44.55 -9.42 19.20
CA THR A 32 43.95 -9.59 17.89
C THR A 32 42.64 -8.81 17.89
N LYS A 33 42.62 -7.67 17.18
CA LYS A 33 41.42 -6.87 16.95
C LYS A 33 40.32 -7.81 16.42
N PRO A 34 39.10 -7.82 17.00
CA PRO A 34 38.00 -8.59 16.43
C PRO A 34 37.80 -8.18 14.98
N PRO A 35 37.50 -9.11 14.06
CA PRO A 35 37.18 -8.76 12.68
C PRO A 35 36.04 -7.75 12.70
N ALA A 36 36.23 -6.61 12.02
CA ALA A 36 35.15 -5.66 11.84
C ALA A 36 33.99 -6.40 11.18
N ALA A 37 32.84 -6.44 11.85
CA ALA A 37 31.62 -7.02 11.29
C ALA A 37 31.36 -6.34 9.94
N ALA A 38 31.32 -7.15 8.88
CA ALA A 38 30.97 -6.64 7.56
C ALA A 38 29.59 -5.97 7.64
N PRO A 39 29.41 -4.79 7.01
CA PRO A 39 28.11 -4.14 7.01
C PRO A 39 27.07 -5.11 6.44
N SER A 40 26.02 -5.38 7.21
CA SER A 40 24.90 -6.21 6.75
C SER A 40 24.31 -5.57 5.50
N PRO A 41 24.00 -6.35 4.44
CA PRO A 41 23.36 -5.80 3.25
C PRO A 41 22.05 -5.11 3.65
N PRO A 42 21.72 -3.97 3.04
CA PRO A 42 20.48 -3.26 3.36
C PRO A 42 19.30 -4.21 3.14
N ALA A 43 18.38 -4.26 4.10
CA ALA A 43 17.17 -5.06 3.99
C ALA A 43 16.45 -4.70 2.69
N SER A 44 16.21 -5.71 1.85
CA SER A 44 15.53 -5.57 0.57
C SER A 44 14.15 -4.96 0.82
N ARG A 45 13.92 -3.73 0.32
CA ARG A 45 12.60 -3.11 0.39
C ARG A 45 11.60 -4.00 -0.39
N PRO A 46 10.37 -4.21 0.12
CA PRO A 46 9.37 -4.96 -0.63
C PRO A 46 9.16 -4.37 -2.02
N ALA A 47 9.06 -5.25 -3.01
CA ALA A 47 8.79 -4.87 -4.39
C ALA A 47 7.41 -4.20 -4.49
N ALA A 48 7.26 -3.33 -5.50
CA ALA A 48 5.95 -2.80 -5.82
C ALA A 48 5.10 -3.85 -6.56
N GLU A 49 3.79 -3.74 -6.40
CA GLU A 49 2.79 -4.62 -6.98
C GLU A 49 1.67 -3.78 -7.62
N LEU A 50 1.06 -4.30 -8.67
CA LEU A 50 -0.18 -3.76 -9.23
C LEU A 50 -1.37 -4.47 -8.58
N VAL A 51 -2.37 -3.69 -8.21
CA VAL A 51 -3.63 -4.16 -7.61
C VAL A 51 -4.79 -3.91 -8.57
N SER A 52 -5.62 -4.93 -8.73
CA SER A 52 -6.88 -4.91 -9.50
C SER A 52 -8.05 -5.29 -8.60
N ILE A 53 -9.28 -4.88 -8.96
CA ILE A 53 -10.49 -5.41 -8.34
C ILE A 53 -10.83 -6.74 -9.02
N ALA A 54 -10.69 -7.85 -8.30
CA ALA A 54 -10.95 -9.21 -8.77
C ALA A 54 -12.45 -9.57 -8.69
N TRP A 55 -13.32 -8.65 -9.09
CA TRP A 55 -14.74 -8.91 -9.18
C TRP A 55 -15.06 -9.64 -10.49
N LYS A 56 -16.05 -10.53 -10.43
CA LYS A 56 -16.60 -11.20 -11.61
C LYS A 56 -18.12 -11.19 -11.52
N PRO A 57 -18.82 -10.85 -12.60
CA PRO A 57 -20.27 -10.90 -12.62
C PRO A 57 -20.76 -12.35 -12.53
N SER A 58 -21.90 -12.58 -11.88
CA SER A 58 -22.58 -13.88 -11.88
C SER A 58 -23.47 -14.10 -13.11
N SER A 59 -23.76 -13.05 -13.86
CA SER A 59 -24.48 -13.08 -15.14
C SER A 59 -24.07 -11.89 -16.01
N HIS A 60 -24.27 -11.96 -17.33
CA HIS A 60 -23.91 -10.89 -18.26
C HIS A 60 -24.64 -9.56 -18.00
N ASP A 61 -25.80 -9.59 -17.34
CA ASP A 61 -26.55 -8.39 -16.99
C ASP A 61 -26.02 -7.69 -15.73
N GLN A 62 -25.14 -8.35 -14.97
CA GLN A 62 -24.58 -7.78 -13.75
C GLN A 62 -23.44 -6.82 -14.07
N ASN A 63 -23.42 -5.69 -13.38
CA ASN A 63 -22.37 -4.69 -13.49
C ASN A 63 -21.86 -4.26 -12.11
N LEU A 64 -20.60 -3.83 -12.06
CA LEU A 64 -19.98 -3.20 -10.90
C LEU A 64 -20.16 -1.69 -11.00
N GLN A 65 -20.66 -1.08 -9.92
CA GLN A 65 -21.00 0.34 -9.87
C GLN A 65 -20.12 1.12 -8.91
N ALA A 66 -19.70 0.48 -7.82
CA ALA A 66 -18.77 1.09 -6.87
C ALA A 66 -18.00 0.06 -6.06
N PHE A 67 -16.89 0.47 -5.47
CA PHE A 67 -16.20 -0.22 -4.40
C PHE A 67 -15.79 0.76 -3.31
N ASP A 68 -15.87 0.32 -2.07
CA ASP A 68 -15.38 1.05 -0.91
C ASP A 68 -14.69 0.06 0.03
N LEU A 69 -13.37 0.13 0.05
CA LEU A 69 -12.52 -0.88 0.66
C LEU A 69 -11.58 -0.23 1.68
N GLU A 70 -11.59 -0.74 2.90
CA GLU A 70 -10.55 -0.47 3.87
C GLU A 70 -9.49 -1.58 3.80
N VAL A 71 -8.24 -1.18 3.58
CA VAL A 71 -7.13 -2.10 3.31
C VAL A 71 -5.99 -1.84 4.28
N THR A 72 -5.51 -2.89 4.94
CA THR A 72 -4.32 -2.85 5.81
C THR A 72 -3.16 -3.60 5.19
N GLY A 73 -1.94 -3.32 5.62
CA GLY A 73 -0.74 -4.05 5.16
C GLY A 73 -0.27 -3.68 3.75
N LEU A 74 -0.89 -2.69 3.12
CA LEU A 74 -0.44 -2.10 1.85
C LEU A 74 -0.27 -0.59 1.99
N ASP A 75 0.70 -0.07 1.27
CA ASP A 75 0.86 1.35 0.96
C ASP A 75 0.51 1.60 -0.50
N VAL A 76 -0.48 2.45 -0.75
CA VAL A 76 -0.73 2.94 -2.11
C VAL A 76 0.36 3.94 -2.48
N LEU A 77 1.09 3.62 -3.54
CA LEU A 77 2.11 4.48 -4.12
C LEU A 77 1.51 5.41 -5.18
N SER A 78 0.53 4.93 -5.95
CA SER A 78 -0.17 5.70 -6.98
C SER A 78 -1.51 5.05 -7.33
N VAL A 79 -2.46 5.87 -7.76
CA VAL A 79 -3.57 5.44 -8.64
C VAL A 79 -3.01 5.41 -10.06
N CYS A 80 -3.18 4.28 -10.76
CA CYS A 80 -2.60 4.04 -12.08
C CYS A 80 -3.61 4.14 -13.22
N ARG A 81 -4.86 3.72 -12.96
CA ARG A 81 -5.94 3.78 -13.94
C ARG A 81 -7.22 4.21 -13.27
N VAL A 82 -8.05 4.92 -14.03
CA VAL A 82 -9.40 5.29 -13.67
C VAL A 82 -10.27 4.94 -14.87
N PRO A 83 -11.24 4.01 -14.73
CA PRO A 83 -12.19 3.70 -15.80
C PRO A 83 -12.91 4.96 -16.29
N SER A 84 -13.36 4.94 -17.55
CA SER A 84 -14.10 6.08 -18.11
C SER A 84 -15.40 6.32 -17.33
N GLY A 85 -15.64 7.57 -16.93
CA GLY A 85 -16.82 7.94 -16.13
C GLY A 85 -16.77 7.43 -14.69
N TRP A 86 -15.60 7.09 -14.17
CA TRP A 86 -15.41 6.77 -12.76
C TRP A 86 -14.63 7.84 -12.03
N THR A 87 -14.90 7.96 -10.73
CA THR A 87 -13.99 8.58 -9.78
C THR A 87 -13.32 7.48 -8.96
N ILE A 88 -12.00 7.57 -8.76
CA ILE A 88 -11.23 6.70 -7.87
C ILE A 88 -10.41 7.54 -6.89
N ASP A 89 -10.43 7.16 -5.62
CA ASP A 89 -9.65 7.78 -4.55
C ASP A 89 -8.93 6.71 -3.70
N ALA A 90 -7.76 7.07 -3.19
CA ALA A 90 -6.98 6.29 -2.24
C ALA A 90 -6.54 7.21 -1.09
N THR A 91 -7.26 7.16 0.03
CA THR A 91 -7.00 8.00 1.20
C THR A 91 -6.31 7.22 2.32
N GLY A 92 -5.53 7.89 3.16
CA GLY A 92 -4.79 7.25 4.26
C GLY A 92 -3.52 6.49 3.83
N ALA A 93 -3.07 6.66 2.58
CA ALA A 93 -1.79 6.13 2.14
C ALA A 93 -0.64 6.55 3.09
N GLY A 94 0.16 5.59 3.55
CA GLY A 94 1.21 5.88 4.53
C GLY A 94 0.77 5.80 6.01
N LEU A 95 -0.52 5.67 6.32
CA LEU A 95 -1.04 5.64 7.70
C LEU A 95 -1.33 4.22 8.25
N GLY A 96 -1.01 3.16 7.50
CA GLY A 96 -1.21 1.76 7.91
C GLY A 96 -2.60 1.19 7.57
N VAL A 97 -3.57 2.08 7.36
CA VAL A 97 -4.89 1.77 6.81
C VAL A 97 -5.12 2.69 5.62
N THR A 98 -5.36 2.10 4.45
CA THR A 98 -5.68 2.84 3.23
C THR A 98 -7.12 2.55 2.84
N ARG A 99 -7.90 3.58 2.57
CA ARG A 99 -9.24 3.45 2.00
C ARG A 99 -9.16 3.60 0.50
N LEU A 100 -9.60 2.58 -0.24
CA LEU A 100 -9.71 2.57 -1.69
C LEU A 100 -11.18 2.72 -2.06
N GLN A 101 -11.52 3.80 -2.74
CA GLN A 101 -12.87 4.07 -3.20
C GLN A 101 -12.89 4.22 -4.71
N GLY A 102 -13.93 3.69 -5.33
CA GLY A 102 -14.22 3.88 -6.74
C GLY A 102 -15.71 3.88 -6.97
N GLN A 103 -16.20 4.77 -7.81
CA GLN A 103 -17.63 4.85 -8.13
C GLN A 103 -17.81 5.32 -9.58
N ALA A 104 -18.73 4.68 -10.28
CA ALA A 104 -19.24 5.17 -11.55
C ALA A 104 -20.06 6.44 -11.33
N GLU A 105 -19.83 7.46 -12.14
CA GLU A 105 -20.64 8.67 -12.15
C GLU A 105 -22.05 8.38 -12.67
N VAL A 106 -23.02 9.22 -12.29
CA VAL A 106 -24.41 9.06 -12.75
C VAL A 106 -24.46 9.21 -14.27
N GLY A 107 -24.96 8.18 -14.96
CA GLY A 107 -25.01 8.13 -16.42
C GLY A 107 -23.71 7.65 -17.09
N ALA A 108 -22.70 7.24 -16.31
CA ALA A 108 -21.49 6.59 -16.80
C ALA A 108 -21.71 5.10 -17.12
N ALA A 109 -20.77 4.53 -17.87
CA ALA A 109 -20.69 3.09 -18.10
C ALA A 109 -20.24 2.39 -16.81
N PHE A 110 -21.13 1.57 -16.25
CA PHE A 110 -20.76 0.62 -15.21
C PHE A 110 -19.79 -0.42 -15.78
N VAL A 111 -18.96 -1.02 -14.94
CA VAL A 111 -18.05 -2.07 -15.41
C VAL A 111 -18.85 -3.36 -15.56
N SER A 112 -19.03 -3.79 -16.81
CA SER A 112 -19.76 -5.00 -17.18
C SER A 112 -18.81 -6.17 -17.46
N ASP A 113 -19.35 -7.31 -17.89
CA ASP A 113 -18.55 -8.46 -18.32
C ASP A 113 -17.59 -8.12 -19.49
N ASP A 114 -18.00 -7.20 -20.36
CA ASP A 114 -17.19 -6.75 -21.50
C ASP A 114 -16.04 -5.81 -21.09
N ASP A 115 -16.13 -5.19 -19.91
CA ASP A 115 -15.24 -4.10 -19.47
C ASP A 115 -14.37 -4.49 -18.26
N LEU A 116 -14.26 -5.78 -17.92
CA LEU A 116 -13.54 -6.24 -16.72
C LEU A 116 -12.06 -5.83 -16.70
N GLU A 117 -11.50 -5.49 -17.85
CA GLU A 117 -10.13 -5.00 -17.95
C GLU A 117 -9.92 -3.56 -17.47
N ASP A 118 -10.99 -2.80 -17.29
CA ASP A 118 -10.97 -1.43 -16.77
C ASP A 118 -10.67 -1.40 -15.27
N ILE A 119 -11.08 -2.44 -14.54
CA ILE A 119 -10.76 -2.61 -13.12
C ILE A 119 -9.44 -3.35 -12.87
N ALA A 120 -8.65 -3.55 -13.92
CA ALA A 120 -7.30 -4.10 -13.83
C ALA A 120 -6.24 -3.01 -13.62
N ASP A 121 -5.24 -3.32 -12.80
CA ASP A 121 -4.06 -2.49 -12.53
C ASP A 121 -4.41 -1.06 -12.07
N LEU A 122 -5.44 -0.92 -11.25
CA LEU A 122 -5.93 0.37 -10.76
C LEU A 122 -4.94 1.08 -9.84
N PHE A 123 -4.19 0.34 -9.03
CA PHE A 123 -3.28 0.91 -8.04
C PHE A 123 -1.89 0.29 -8.13
N LEU A 124 -0.86 1.12 -7.97
CA LEU A 124 0.49 0.68 -7.64
C LEU A 124 0.64 0.72 -6.12
N VAL A 125 0.99 -0.41 -5.53
CA VAL A 125 1.12 -0.55 -4.07
C VAL A 125 2.46 -1.13 -3.67
N ARG A 126 2.75 -1.08 -2.38
CA ARG A 126 3.83 -1.82 -1.74
C ARG A 126 3.33 -2.49 -0.47
N ALA A 127 3.69 -3.76 -0.26
CA ALA A 127 3.41 -4.43 0.98
C ALA A 127 4.19 -3.81 2.16
N ARG A 128 3.52 -3.68 3.30
CA ARG A 128 4.14 -3.24 4.55
C ARG A 128 4.82 -4.43 5.25
N PRO A 129 6.13 -4.35 5.55
CA PRO A 129 6.81 -5.42 6.27
C PRO A 129 6.14 -5.72 7.61
N GLY A 130 5.88 -7.01 7.88
CA GLY A 130 5.33 -7.46 9.16
C GLY A 130 3.85 -7.14 9.40
N GLN A 131 3.14 -6.53 8.45
CA GLN A 131 1.70 -6.29 8.54
C GLN A 131 0.93 -7.22 7.60
N PRO A 132 -0.03 -8.02 8.10
CA PRO A 132 -0.85 -8.86 7.24
C PRO A 132 -1.78 -8.01 6.38
N LEU A 133 -1.96 -8.45 5.13
CA LEU A 133 -2.99 -7.89 4.26
C LEU A 133 -4.36 -8.26 4.81
N SER A 134 -5.19 -7.25 5.04
CA SER A 134 -6.62 -7.44 5.28
C SER A 134 -7.43 -6.46 4.44
N VAL A 135 -8.62 -6.90 4.03
CA VAL A 135 -9.55 -6.09 3.26
C VAL A 135 -10.93 -6.23 3.89
N ARG A 136 -11.62 -5.10 4.07
CA ARG A 136 -13.01 -5.02 4.52
C ARG A 136 -13.72 -3.94 3.71
N GLY A 137 -15.05 -3.95 3.75
CA GLY A 137 -15.88 -3.00 3.00
C GLY A 137 -16.80 -3.72 2.03
N THR A 138 -17.15 -3.06 0.94
CA THR A 138 -18.22 -3.48 0.03
C THR A 138 -17.91 -3.19 -1.42
N LEU A 139 -18.41 -4.07 -2.30
CA LEU A 139 -18.68 -3.76 -3.70
C LEU A 139 -20.16 -3.46 -3.84
N THR A 140 -20.51 -2.46 -4.65
CA THR A 140 -21.88 -2.21 -5.08
C THR A 140 -22.03 -2.67 -6.52
N THR A 141 -22.97 -3.57 -6.75
CA THR A 141 -23.31 -4.14 -8.05
C THR A 141 -24.75 -3.80 -8.40
N GLY A 142 -25.11 -3.85 -9.68
CA GLY A 142 -26.50 -3.82 -10.11
C GLY A 142 -26.72 -4.73 -11.30
N THR A 143 -27.98 -4.81 -11.74
CA THR A 143 -28.39 -5.65 -12.87
C THR A 143 -29.09 -4.78 -13.91
N TYR A 144 -28.72 -4.89 -15.18
CA TYR A 144 -29.40 -4.18 -16.27
C TYR A 144 -30.83 -4.72 -16.44
N GLY A 145 -31.81 -3.82 -16.57
CA GLY A 145 -33.19 -4.18 -16.90
C GLY A 145 -33.95 -4.99 -15.84
N GLY A 146 -33.35 -5.22 -14.67
CA GLY A 146 -34.01 -5.88 -13.53
C GLY A 146 -34.75 -4.88 -12.65
N ASP A 147 -35.85 -5.32 -12.04
CA ASP A 147 -36.51 -4.60 -10.94
C ASP A 147 -35.68 -4.64 -9.64
N GLU A 148 -34.69 -5.54 -9.61
CA GLU A 148 -33.72 -5.68 -8.53
C GLU A 148 -32.70 -4.55 -8.64
N GLY A 149 -32.76 -3.60 -7.72
CA GLY A 149 -31.86 -2.45 -7.66
C GLY A 149 -30.41 -2.80 -7.34
N GLN A 150 -29.70 -1.88 -6.68
CA GLN A 150 -28.30 -2.12 -6.29
C GLN A 150 -28.19 -3.18 -5.20
N ALA A 151 -27.23 -4.09 -5.35
CA ALA A 151 -26.85 -5.08 -4.35
C ALA A 151 -25.44 -4.79 -3.80
N GLN A 152 -25.27 -4.95 -2.49
CA GLN A 152 -23.97 -4.84 -1.83
C GLN A 152 -23.36 -6.22 -1.57
N VAL A 153 -22.13 -6.41 -2.01
CA VAL A 153 -21.35 -7.63 -1.78
C VAL A 153 -20.24 -7.31 -0.79
N ARG A 154 -20.14 -8.10 0.28
CA ARG A 154 -19.08 -7.91 1.28
C ARG A 154 -17.72 -8.25 0.69
N ALA A 155 -16.77 -7.31 0.81
CA ALA A 155 -15.41 -7.52 0.37
C ALA A 155 -14.60 -8.36 1.37
N THR A 156 -13.72 -9.19 0.82
CA THR A 156 -12.65 -9.89 1.56
C THR A 156 -11.35 -9.72 0.80
N THR A 157 -10.24 -10.23 1.32
CA THR A 157 -8.94 -10.13 0.64
C THR A 157 -8.94 -10.69 -0.79
N SER A 158 -9.83 -11.63 -1.10
CA SER A 158 -9.99 -12.18 -2.46
C SER A 158 -10.44 -11.15 -3.51
N VAL A 159 -11.00 -10.01 -3.08
CA VAL A 159 -11.42 -8.93 -3.98
C VAL A 159 -10.24 -8.20 -4.62
N LEU A 160 -9.02 -8.37 -4.09
CA LEU A 160 -7.82 -7.74 -4.62
C LEU A 160 -6.96 -8.78 -5.33
N ALA A 161 -6.88 -8.68 -6.66
CA ALA A 161 -5.86 -9.41 -7.41
C ALA A 161 -4.57 -8.60 -7.41
N ARG A 162 -3.44 -9.28 -7.18
CA ARG A 162 -2.11 -8.68 -7.12
C ARG A 162 -1.19 -9.35 -8.13
N LYS A 163 -0.36 -8.54 -8.79
CA LYS A 163 0.74 -9.04 -9.62
C LYS A 163 1.98 -8.17 -9.44
N PRO A 164 3.19 -8.71 -9.65
CA PRO A 164 4.41 -7.91 -9.65
C PRO A 164 4.33 -6.75 -10.63
N GLY A 165 4.76 -5.57 -10.22
CA GLY A 165 4.78 -4.38 -11.10
C GLY A 165 5.60 -3.25 -10.50
N ALA A 166 6.60 -2.77 -11.24
CA ALA A 166 7.51 -1.74 -10.74
C ALA A 166 6.97 -0.30 -10.92
N ALA A 167 6.01 -0.10 -11.82
CA ALA A 167 5.45 1.19 -12.18
C ALA A 167 4.01 1.02 -12.71
N CYS A 168 3.28 2.13 -12.80
CA CYS A 168 2.00 2.15 -13.48
C CYS A 168 2.18 1.81 -14.97
N PRO A 169 1.28 0.98 -15.54
CA PRO A 169 1.28 0.69 -16.98
C PRO A 169 0.99 1.96 -17.80
N PRO A 170 1.40 2.00 -19.08
CA PRO A 170 1.02 3.09 -19.96
C PRO A 170 -0.51 3.18 -20.10
N PRO A 171 -1.06 4.38 -20.41
CA PRO A 171 -2.48 4.53 -20.70
C PRO A 171 -2.93 3.58 -21.83
N ARG A 172 -4.12 3.01 -21.69
CA ARG A 172 -4.76 2.25 -22.78
C ARG A 172 -5.25 3.23 -23.84
N ARG A 173 -5.19 2.81 -25.10
CA ARG A 173 -5.64 3.61 -26.25
C ARG A 173 -7.11 3.38 -26.52
#